data_AF-A0A970KYV3-F1
#
_entry.id   AF-A0A970KYV3-F1
#
_cell.length_a   1.000
_cell.length_b   1.000
_cell.length_c   1.000
_cell.angle_alpha   90.00
_cell.angle_beta   90.00
_cell.angle_gamma   90.00
#
_symmetry.space_group_name_H-M   'P 1'
#
loop_
_entity.id
_entity.type
_entity.pdbx_description
1 polymer ?
#
loop_
_entity_poly.entity_id
_entity_poly.type
_entity_poly.pdbx_seq_one_letter_code
_entity_poly.pdbx_strand_id
1 'polypeptide(L)'
;MGFWLFNMMINVSMFEGAGLSFPKPDWTLQEMAQAARVLTRDTDGDGQPDVFGLNPGFIDIEEPLFMAHGAHLVDPATGRTDVHTPAYTDAVQFVADLINVERIATTNTFGAGNRRMAFIAGRYGITGEWQSALNWFIAQKTHETFDWAMVYWPV
;
A
#
# COMPACT_ATOMS: atom_id res chain seq x y z
N MET A 1 1.45 9.27 17.07
CA MET A 1 0.63 10.22 16.29
C MET A 1 -0.17 9.40 15.30
N GLY A 2 -1.50 9.52 15.25
CA GLY A 2 -2.31 8.72 14.32
C GLY A 2 -2.22 9.25 12.88
N PHE A 3 -2.21 8.35 11.90
CA PHE A 3 -2.20 8.67 10.47
C PHE A 3 -3.59 9.07 9.96
N TRP A 4 -4.25 10.02 10.63
CA TRP A 4 -5.69 10.29 10.44
C TRP A 4 -6.08 10.74 9.02
N LEU A 5 -5.10 11.12 8.18
CA LEU A 5 -5.32 11.54 6.80
C LEU A 5 -4.72 10.58 5.77
N PHE A 6 -4.01 9.52 6.18
CA PHE A 6 -3.48 8.50 5.28
C PHE A 6 -4.18 7.18 5.55
N ASN A 7 -4.77 6.61 4.53
CA ASN A 7 -5.65 5.45 4.62
C ASN A 7 -5.23 4.38 3.63
N MET A 8 -5.69 3.16 3.86
CA MET A 8 -5.57 2.07 2.89
C MET A 8 -6.83 2.02 2.04
N MET A 9 -6.66 2.02 0.74
CA MET A 9 -7.70 1.66 -0.21
C MET A 9 -7.61 0.18 -0.53
N ILE A 10 -8.75 -0.50 -0.45
CA ILE A 10 -8.91 -1.94 -0.56
C ILE A 10 -9.79 -2.25 -1.77
N ASN A 11 -9.34 -3.16 -2.64
CA ASN A 11 -10.16 -3.75 -3.67
C ASN A 11 -11.05 -4.83 -3.05
N VAL A 12 -12.34 -4.51 -2.85
CA VAL A 12 -13.32 -5.38 -2.17
C VAL A 12 -13.48 -6.69 -2.91
N SER A 13 -13.66 -6.62 -4.23
CA SER A 13 -13.92 -7.81 -5.04
C SER A 13 -12.75 -8.79 -5.01
N MET A 14 -11.51 -8.30 -4.91
CA MET A 14 -10.34 -9.15 -4.72
C MET A 14 -10.30 -9.81 -3.34
N PHE A 15 -10.66 -9.09 -2.29
CA PHE A 15 -10.73 -9.64 -0.93
C PHE A 15 -11.81 -10.72 -0.84
N GLU A 16 -13.01 -10.45 -1.34
CA GLU A 16 -14.12 -11.40 -1.35
C GLU A 16 -13.79 -12.64 -2.19
N GLY A 17 -13.24 -12.43 -3.40
CA GLY A 17 -12.80 -13.53 -4.28
C GLY A 17 -11.65 -14.35 -3.70
N ALA A 18 -10.90 -13.80 -2.75
CA ALA A 18 -9.85 -14.51 -2.00
C ALA A 18 -10.37 -15.17 -0.70
N GLY A 19 -11.62 -14.93 -0.32
CA GLY A 19 -12.15 -15.33 1.00
C GLY A 19 -11.47 -14.61 2.18
N LEU A 20 -10.86 -13.44 1.94
CA LEU A 20 -10.22 -12.64 2.97
C LEU A 20 -11.27 -11.85 3.76
N SER A 21 -11.10 -11.78 5.07
CA SER A 21 -11.87 -10.84 5.89
C SER A 21 -11.41 -9.42 5.62
N PHE A 22 -12.34 -8.47 5.71
CA PHE A 22 -11.99 -7.06 5.66
C PHE A 22 -11.07 -6.66 6.82
N PRO A 23 -10.14 -5.71 6.57
CA PRO A 23 -9.32 -5.13 7.62
C PRO A 23 -10.14 -4.58 8.78
N LYS A 24 -9.69 -4.86 10.00
CA LYS A 24 -10.21 -4.22 11.22
C LYS A 24 -9.52 -2.87 11.43
N PRO A 25 -10.12 -1.93 12.17
CA PRO A 25 -9.49 -0.65 12.48
C PRO A 25 -8.11 -0.73 13.13
N ASP A 26 -7.81 -1.83 13.82
CA ASP A 26 -6.58 -2.10 14.58
C ASP A 26 -5.67 -3.15 13.92
N TRP A 27 -5.87 -3.44 12.62
CA TRP A 27 -5.02 -4.37 11.91
C TRP A 27 -3.55 -3.91 11.84
N THR A 28 -2.66 -4.88 11.83
CA THR A 28 -1.21 -4.70 11.91
C THR A 28 -0.55 -4.73 10.52
N LEU A 29 0.68 -4.22 10.43
CA LEU A 29 1.50 -4.34 9.21
C LEU A 29 1.70 -5.81 8.79
N GLN A 30 1.76 -6.73 9.75
CA GLN A 30 1.87 -8.16 9.46
C GLN A 30 0.59 -8.73 8.85
N GLU A 31 -0.59 -8.36 9.35
CA GLU A 31 -1.88 -8.75 8.76
C GLU A 31 -2.06 -8.18 7.36
N MET A 32 -1.63 -6.93 7.14
CA MET A 32 -1.58 -6.33 5.80
C MET A 32 -0.69 -7.16 4.85
N ALA A 33 0.53 -7.50 5.27
CA ALA A 33 1.45 -8.30 4.45
C ALA A 33 0.89 -9.71 4.16
N GLN A 34 0.23 -10.34 5.14
CA GLN A 34 -0.44 -11.62 4.94
C GLN A 34 -1.57 -11.54 3.90
N ALA A 35 -2.43 -10.51 3.99
CA ALA A 35 -3.48 -10.28 2.99
C ALA A 35 -2.87 -10.03 1.60
N ALA A 36 -1.85 -9.16 1.52
CA ALA A 36 -1.16 -8.88 0.27
C ALA A 36 -0.56 -10.15 -0.38
N ARG A 37 -0.03 -11.07 0.41
CA ARG A 37 0.48 -12.35 -0.10
C ARG A 37 -0.60 -13.20 -0.77
N VAL A 38 -1.79 -13.26 -0.18
CA VAL A 38 -2.92 -14.01 -0.76
C VAL A 38 -3.48 -13.33 -2.02
N LEU A 39 -3.37 -12.00 -2.09
CA LEU A 39 -3.88 -11.21 -3.21
C LEU A 39 -2.92 -11.15 -4.40
N THR A 40 -1.62 -11.38 -4.17
CA THR A 40 -0.61 -11.38 -5.24
C THR A 40 -0.75 -12.61 -6.11
N ARG A 41 -0.94 -12.43 -7.42
CA ARG A 41 -1.22 -13.50 -8.36
C ARG A 41 -0.60 -13.21 -9.72
N ASP A 42 -0.10 -14.29 -10.31
CA ASP A 42 0.14 -14.42 -11.72
C ASP A 42 -1.12 -15.02 -12.34
N THR A 43 -1.79 -14.27 -13.19
CA THR A 43 -3.07 -14.63 -13.81
C THR A 43 -2.93 -15.08 -15.26
N ASP A 44 -1.79 -14.82 -15.91
CA ASP A 44 -1.50 -15.23 -17.28
C ASP A 44 -0.52 -16.42 -17.39
N GLY A 45 0.09 -16.80 -16.26
CA GLY A 45 0.94 -17.98 -16.11
C GLY A 45 2.37 -17.79 -16.63
N ASP A 46 2.84 -16.56 -16.78
CA ASP A 46 4.20 -16.27 -17.28
C ASP A 46 5.31 -16.39 -16.21
N GLY A 47 4.92 -16.66 -14.96
CA GLY A 47 5.82 -16.80 -13.81
C GLY A 47 6.11 -15.49 -13.08
N GLN A 48 5.50 -14.37 -13.49
CA GLN A 48 5.56 -13.08 -12.82
C GLN A 48 4.14 -12.63 -12.41
N PRO A 49 3.95 -12.09 -11.19
CA PRO A 49 2.65 -11.54 -10.84
C PRO A 49 2.27 -10.36 -11.74
N ASP A 50 1.03 -10.36 -12.24
CA ASP A 50 0.43 -9.22 -12.96
C ASP A 50 -0.66 -8.51 -12.13
N VAL A 51 -1.00 -9.09 -10.98
CA VAL A 51 -1.78 -8.50 -9.90
C VAL A 51 -0.98 -8.58 -8.61
N PHE A 52 -0.77 -7.45 -7.95
CA PHE A 52 -0.02 -7.38 -6.70
C PHE A 52 -0.93 -7.11 -5.51
N GLY A 53 -0.61 -7.73 -4.38
CA GLY A 53 -1.36 -7.51 -3.16
C GLY A 53 -1.24 -6.10 -2.62
N LEU A 54 -0.06 -5.48 -2.73
CA LEU A 54 0.23 -4.17 -2.15
C LEU A 54 0.90 -3.23 -3.16
N ASN A 55 0.29 -2.07 -3.42
CA ASN A 55 1.04 -0.90 -3.86
C ASN A 55 1.52 -0.16 -2.62
N PRO A 56 2.82 -0.02 -2.42
CA PRO A 56 3.29 0.46 -1.13
C PRO A 56 3.47 1.99 -1.10
N GLY A 57 3.12 2.70 -2.19
CA GLY A 57 2.88 4.15 -2.19
C GLY A 57 4.10 5.08 -2.24
N PHE A 58 5.32 4.55 -2.35
CA PHE A 58 6.59 5.23 -2.03
C PHE A 58 7.11 6.36 -2.95
N ILE A 59 6.31 6.93 -3.85
CA ILE A 59 6.81 8.04 -4.72
C ILE A 59 6.47 9.44 -4.18
N ASP A 60 5.59 9.57 -3.19
CA ASP A 60 5.23 10.86 -2.62
C ASP A 60 5.66 10.96 -1.15
N ILE A 61 6.97 11.00 -0.91
CA ILE A 61 7.63 11.38 0.36
C ILE A 61 7.12 10.60 1.59
N GLU A 62 7.85 9.54 1.93
CA GLU A 62 7.47 8.52 2.91
C GLU A 62 7.36 9.07 4.33
N GLU A 63 6.14 9.12 4.87
CA GLU A 63 5.90 9.30 6.30
C GLU A 63 5.13 8.14 6.94
N PRO A 64 4.07 7.54 6.38
CA PRO A 64 3.23 6.63 7.16
C PRO A 64 3.89 5.33 7.62
N LEU A 65 4.51 4.59 6.70
CA LEU A 65 5.20 3.35 7.05
C LEU A 65 6.49 3.61 7.83
N PHE A 66 7.24 4.64 7.44
CA PHE A 66 8.49 5.01 8.10
C PHE A 66 8.22 5.47 9.52
N MET A 67 7.23 6.32 9.74
CA MET A 67 6.76 6.72 11.06
C MET A 67 6.15 5.56 11.85
N ALA A 68 5.52 4.56 11.20
CA ALA A 68 5.06 3.34 11.89
C ALA A 68 6.25 2.55 12.48
N HIS A 69 7.40 2.60 11.82
CA HIS A 69 8.68 2.11 12.34
C HIS A 69 9.42 3.12 13.25
N GLY A 70 8.82 4.28 13.55
CA GLY A 70 9.43 5.34 14.34
C GLY A 70 10.50 6.15 13.60
N ALA A 71 10.60 6.01 12.28
CA ALA A 71 11.55 6.73 11.45
C ALA A 71 10.99 8.07 10.97
N HIS A 72 11.88 9.06 10.91
CA HIS A 72 11.62 10.39 10.35
C HIS A 72 12.67 10.71 9.29
N LEU A 73 12.34 11.57 8.33
CA LEU A 73 13.34 12.09 7.39
C LEU A 73 14.26 13.12 8.07
N VAL A 74 13.68 13.90 8.97
CA VAL A 74 14.37 14.93 9.76
C VAL A 74 13.90 14.81 11.20
N ASP A 75 14.83 14.76 12.13
CA ASP A 75 14.58 14.82 13.57
C ASP A 75 13.89 16.16 13.89
N PRO A 76 12.64 16.16 14.39
CA PRO A 76 11.92 17.39 14.68
C PRO A 76 12.53 18.18 15.86
N ALA A 77 13.32 17.54 16.71
CA ALA A 77 13.97 18.18 17.86
C ALA A 77 15.29 18.85 17.48
N THR A 78 16.07 18.25 16.56
CA THR A 78 17.41 18.74 16.20
C THR A 78 17.52 19.35 14.80
N GLY A 79 16.52 19.12 13.94
CA GLY A 79 16.54 19.54 12.54
C GLY A 79 17.55 18.78 11.67
N ARG A 80 18.12 17.69 12.18
CA ARG A 80 19.10 16.86 11.46
C ARG A 80 18.40 15.75 10.69
N THR A 81 19.00 15.33 9.57
CA THR A 81 18.47 14.21 8.79
C THR A 81 18.61 12.89 9.56
N ASP A 82 17.51 12.14 9.64
CA ASP A 82 17.39 10.88 10.40
C ASP A 82 17.53 9.61 9.54
N VAL A 83 17.88 9.77 8.26
CA VAL A 83 18.04 8.67 7.29
C VAL A 83 19.14 7.65 7.64
N HIS A 84 19.95 7.93 8.65
CA HIS A 84 21.03 7.05 9.14
C HIS A 84 20.65 6.29 10.42
N THR A 85 19.44 6.47 10.93
CA THR A 85 18.98 5.79 12.15
C THR A 85 18.65 4.32 11.89
N PRO A 86 18.75 3.45 12.91
CA PRO A 86 18.27 2.07 12.80
C PRO A 86 16.80 1.99 12.40
N ALA A 87 15.94 2.84 12.96
CA ALA A 87 14.52 2.90 12.63
C ALA A 87 14.28 3.17 11.12
N TYR A 88 15.02 4.12 10.53
CA TYR A 88 14.92 4.40 9.10
C TYR A 88 15.40 3.22 8.26
N THR A 89 16.50 2.57 8.67
CA THR A 89 17.03 1.39 7.98
C THR A 89 16.04 0.23 8.04
N ASP A 90 15.40 -0.01 9.19
CA ASP A 90 14.41 -1.06 9.38
C ASP A 90 13.16 -0.84 8.51
N ALA A 91 12.70 0.41 8.40
CA ALA A 91 11.59 0.77 7.51
C ALA A 91 11.92 0.49 6.04
N VAL A 92 13.10 0.94 5.58
CA VAL A 92 13.59 0.67 4.21
C VAL A 92 13.72 -0.83 3.97
N GLN A 93 14.26 -1.57 4.94
CA GLN A 93 14.45 -3.01 4.81
C GLN A 93 13.12 -3.74 4.71
N PHE A 94 12.13 -3.38 5.55
CA PHE A 94 10.79 -3.97 5.48
C PHE A 94 10.18 -3.78 4.09
N VAL A 95 10.28 -2.58 3.52
CA VAL A 95 9.85 -2.29 2.15
C VAL A 95 10.59 -3.13 1.11
N ALA A 96 11.91 -3.16 1.22
CA ALA A 96 12.75 -3.93 0.31
C ALA A 96 12.40 -5.41 0.34
N ASP A 97 12.05 -5.95 1.51
CA ASP A 97 11.63 -7.34 1.68
C ASP A 97 10.26 -7.60 1.03
N LEU A 98 9.28 -6.72 1.20
CA LEU A 98 7.96 -6.85 0.56
C LEU A 98 8.08 -6.93 -0.98
N ILE A 99 9.03 -6.18 -1.57
CA ILE A 99 9.23 -6.12 -3.02
C ILE A 99 10.12 -7.26 -3.51
N ASN A 100 11.29 -7.47 -2.89
CA ASN A 100 12.35 -8.30 -3.46
C ASN A 100 12.36 -9.73 -2.89
N VAL A 101 11.91 -9.91 -1.66
CA VAL A 101 11.91 -11.21 -0.97
C VAL A 101 10.53 -11.86 -1.05
N GLU A 102 9.52 -11.17 -0.54
CA GLU A 102 8.14 -11.65 -0.53
C GLU A 102 7.46 -11.51 -1.89
N ARG A 103 7.90 -10.54 -2.71
CA ARG A 103 7.36 -10.25 -4.04
C ARG A 103 5.85 -9.97 -4.04
N ILE A 104 5.34 -9.38 -2.95
CA ILE A 104 3.93 -9.04 -2.77
C ILE A 104 3.63 -7.57 -3.07
N ALA A 105 4.67 -6.79 -3.36
CA ALA A 105 4.57 -5.38 -3.70
C ALA A 105 5.41 -5.02 -4.93
N THR A 106 4.96 -4.00 -5.68
CA THR A 106 5.71 -3.42 -6.80
C THR A 106 5.35 -1.95 -6.97
N THR A 107 6.27 -1.17 -7.57
CA THR A 107 6.04 0.22 -7.96
C THR A 107 5.56 0.36 -9.41
N ASN A 108 5.38 -0.75 -10.13
CA ASN A 108 4.95 -0.75 -11.54
C ASN A 108 3.52 -0.24 -11.72
N THR A 109 3.31 0.64 -12.70
CA THR A 109 1.96 1.15 -13.02
C THR A 109 1.24 0.34 -14.09
N PHE A 110 1.89 -0.68 -14.67
CA PHE A 110 1.33 -1.54 -15.73
C PHE A 110 0.79 -0.73 -16.92
N GLY A 111 1.46 0.38 -17.24
CA GLY A 111 1.06 1.29 -18.32
C GLY A 111 -0.11 2.23 -17.98
N ALA A 112 -0.65 2.19 -16.76
CA ALA A 112 -1.81 3.00 -16.35
C ALA A 112 -1.48 4.49 -16.10
N GLY A 113 -0.25 4.94 -16.35
CA GLY A 113 0.19 6.33 -16.19
C GLY A 113 0.49 6.75 -14.75
N ASN A 114 -0.21 6.23 -13.74
CA ASN A 114 0.13 6.40 -12.32
C ASN A 114 -0.41 5.25 -11.44
N ARG A 115 0.03 5.23 -10.17
CA ARG A 115 -0.33 4.18 -9.19
C ARG A 115 -1.83 4.10 -8.89
N ARG A 116 -2.53 5.24 -8.89
CA ARG A 116 -3.99 5.30 -8.64
C ARG A 116 -4.77 4.64 -9.77
N MET A 117 -4.40 4.95 -11.01
CA MET A 117 -4.98 4.33 -12.19
C MET A 117 -4.66 2.83 -12.26
N ALA A 118 -3.47 2.41 -11.83
CA ALA A 118 -3.15 0.98 -11.72
C ALA A 118 -4.05 0.26 -10.71
N PHE A 119 -4.34 0.90 -9.55
CA PHE A 119 -5.34 0.38 -8.61
C PHE A 119 -6.73 0.31 -9.26
N ILE A 120 -7.22 1.39 -9.88
CA ILE A 120 -8.51 1.43 -10.61
C ILE A 120 -8.59 0.36 -11.71
N ALA A 121 -7.47 0.03 -12.35
CA ALA A 121 -7.39 -1.02 -13.36
C ALA A 121 -7.35 -2.44 -12.76
N GLY A 122 -7.46 -2.59 -11.44
CA GLY A 122 -7.44 -3.88 -10.76
C GLY A 122 -6.06 -4.53 -10.73
N ARG A 123 -4.98 -3.74 -10.77
CA ARG A 123 -3.60 -4.27 -10.65
C ARG A 123 -3.12 -4.40 -9.21
N TYR A 124 -3.85 -3.82 -8.27
CA TYR A 124 -3.51 -3.83 -6.86
C TYR A 124 -4.71 -4.18 -5.98
N GLY A 125 -4.49 -5.07 -5.00
CA GLY A 125 -5.48 -5.38 -3.97
C GLY A 125 -5.57 -4.33 -2.87
N ILE A 126 -4.43 -3.72 -2.54
CA ILE A 126 -4.27 -2.78 -1.44
C ILE A 126 -3.37 -1.62 -1.91
N THR A 127 -3.74 -0.36 -1.66
CA THR A 127 -2.89 0.81 -1.92
C THR A 127 -3.01 1.86 -0.83
N GLY A 128 -1.89 2.45 -0.40
CA GLY A 128 -1.91 3.58 0.53
C GLY A 128 -2.28 4.89 -0.16
N GLU A 129 -3.17 5.68 0.41
CA GLU A 129 -3.58 6.98 -0.15
C GLU A 129 -3.91 8.03 0.90
N TRP A 130 -3.66 9.28 0.52
CA TRP A 130 -4.16 10.42 1.29
C TRP A 130 -5.68 10.52 1.15
N GLN A 131 -6.36 10.89 2.24
CA GLN A 131 -7.81 11.10 2.27
C GLN A 131 -8.26 12.15 1.25
N SER A 132 -7.40 13.13 0.92
CA SER A 132 -7.66 14.13 -0.13
C SER A 132 -7.83 13.51 -1.53
N ALA A 133 -7.28 12.33 -1.78
CA ALA A 133 -7.45 11.61 -3.03
C ALA A 133 -8.87 11.04 -3.19
N LEU A 134 -9.68 10.96 -2.13
CA LEU A 134 -11.01 10.36 -2.17
C LEU A 134 -11.90 10.96 -3.26
N ASN A 135 -11.92 12.29 -3.40
CA ASN A 135 -12.69 12.96 -4.45
C ASN A 135 -12.23 12.56 -5.86
N TRP A 136 -10.93 12.34 -6.04
CA TRP A 136 -10.39 11.88 -7.32
C TRP A 136 -10.85 10.45 -7.62
N PHE A 137 -10.80 9.54 -6.64
CA PHE A 137 -11.27 8.16 -6.81
C PHE A 137 -12.77 8.10 -7.07
N ILE A 138 -13.58 8.88 -6.34
CA ILE A 138 -15.03 8.98 -6.60
C ILE A 138 -15.30 9.45 -8.03
N ALA A 139 -14.51 10.40 -8.55
CA ALA A 139 -14.63 10.86 -9.93
C ALA A 139 -14.25 9.78 -10.97
N GLN A 140 -13.50 8.74 -10.58
CA GLN A 140 -13.17 7.61 -11.45
C GLN A 140 -14.19 6.47 -11.40
N LYS A 141 -15.23 6.53 -10.55
CA LYS A 141 -16.24 5.46 -10.37
C LYS A 141 -16.83 4.92 -11.68
N THR A 142 -16.98 5.74 -12.71
CA THR A 142 -17.52 5.31 -14.01
C THR A 142 -16.57 4.42 -14.82
N HIS A 143 -15.30 4.34 -14.42
CA HIS A 143 -14.25 3.53 -15.05
C HIS A 143 -13.88 2.29 -14.23
N GLU A 144 -14.54 2.07 -13.09
CA GLU A 144 -14.26 0.96 -12.18
C GLU A 144 -15.06 -0.28 -12.56
N THR A 145 -14.42 -1.45 -12.48
CA THR A 145 -15.05 -2.75 -12.67
C THR A 145 -15.28 -3.50 -11.35
N PHE A 146 -14.92 -2.88 -10.22
CA PHE A 146 -14.95 -3.48 -8.90
C PHE A 146 -15.25 -2.43 -7.82
N ASP A 147 -15.70 -2.89 -6.65
CA ASP A 147 -15.92 -2.03 -5.49
C ASP A 147 -14.64 -1.84 -4.67
N TRP A 148 -14.45 -0.65 -4.11
CA TRP A 148 -13.35 -0.36 -3.19
C TRP A 148 -13.82 0.27 -1.89
N ALA A 149 -13.05 0.04 -0.83
CA ALA A 149 -13.26 0.63 0.48
C ALA A 149 -12.01 1.37 0.95
N MET A 150 -12.19 2.37 1.80
CA MET A 150 -11.10 3.04 2.51
C MET A 150 -11.12 2.60 3.97
N VAL A 151 -9.99 2.11 4.47
CA VAL A 151 -9.81 1.67 5.86
C VAL A 151 -8.61 2.39 6.48
N TYR A 152 -8.54 2.40 7.81
CA TYR A 152 -7.43 3.05 8.50
C TYR A 152 -6.09 2.39 8.13
N TRP A 153 -5.04 3.21 8.14
CA TRP A 153 -3.67 2.72 8.04
C TRP A 153 -3.37 1.71 9.16
N PRO A 154 -2.64 0.61 8.88
CA PRO A 154 -2.28 -0.36 9.90
C PRO A 154 -1.48 0.28 11.04
N VAL A 155 -1.66 -0.22 12.26
CA VAL A 155 -0.96 0.26 13.48
C VAL A 155 0.20 -0.63 13.87
#